data_AF-A0A0F8UPQ2-F1
#
_entry.id   AF-A0A0F8UPQ2-F1
#
_cell.length_a   1.000
_cell.length_b   1.000
_cell.length_c   1.000
_cell.angle_alpha   90.00
_cell.angle_beta   90.00
_cell.angle_gamma   90.00
#
_symmetry.space_group_name_H-M   'P 1'
#
loop_
_entity.id
_entity.type
_entity.pdbx_description
1 polymer ?
#
loop_
_entity_poly.entity_id
_entity_poly.type
_entity_poly.pdbx_seq_one_letter_code
_entity_poly.pdbx_strand_id
1 'polypeptide(L)'
;MAFCRTCGSEILADAEICPKCGVRQKPNEQKSPDIAAILSFLWVGLGQIYNGQLGKGLLFMVLQIANCFLFALVIGLITVPAFWFYGIYDAYTIAEKINNGEEVSNKLL
;
A
#
# COMPACT_ATOMS: atom_id res chain seq x y z
N MET A 1 17.48 0.29 -12.25
CA MET A 1 18.44 1.39 -12.48
C MET A 1 17.70 2.72 -12.28
N ALA A 2 18.32 3.72 -11.68
CA ALA A 2 17.73 5.04 -11.44
C ALA A 2 18.70 6.15 -11.87
N PHE A 3 18.20 7.39 -11.97
CA PHE A 3 19.01 8.55 -12.33
C PHE A 3 18.99 9.59 -11.20
N CYS A 4 20.13 10.24 -10.97
CA CYS A 4 20.22 11.33 -10.01
C CYS A 4 19.36 12.52 -10.46
N ARG A 5 18.44 12.97 -9.59
CA ARG A 5 17.52 14.10 -9.86
C ARG A 5 18.22 15.44 -10.08
N THR A 6 19.49 15.57 -9.69
CA THR A 6 20.26 16.83 -9.77
C THR A 6 21.28 16.84 -10.91
N CYS A 7 22.05 15.76 -11.08
CA CYS A 7 23.17 15.73 -12.05
C CYS A 7 22.98 14.75 -13.21
N GLY A 8 21.91 13.96 -13.22
CA GLY A 8 21.58 13.04 -14.30
C GLY A 8 22.48 11.81 -14.44
N SER A 9 23.40 11.54 -13.50
CA SER A 9 24.19 10.30 -13.55
C SER A 9 23.34 9.07 -13.26
N GLU A 10 23.64 7.97 -13.94
CA GLU A 10 23.13 6.64 -13.59
C GLU A 10 23.60 6.25 -12.19
N ILE A 11 22.65 5.80 -11.38
CA ILE A 11 22.86 5.36 -10.00
C ILE A 11 22.07 4.06 -9.75
N LEU A 12 22.48 3.33 -8.72
CA LEU A 12 21.70 2.20 -8.22
C LEU A 12 20.34 2.70 -7.70
N ALA A 13 19.30 1.87 -7.84
CA ALA A 13 17.93 2.27 -7.47
C ALA A 13 17.75 2.51 -5.95
N ASP A 14 18.60 1.87 -5.16
CA ASP A 14 18.71 1.91 -3.71
C ASP A 14 19.80 2.87 -3.21
N ALA A 15 20.49 3.61 -4.11
CA ALA A 15 21.53 4.55 -3.70
C ALA A 15 20.97 5.74 -2.91
N GLU A 16 21.22 5.79 -1.60
CA GLU A 16 20.81 6.92 -0.74
C GLU A 16 21.58 8.21 -1.05
N ILE A 17 22.81 8.11 -1.55
CA ILE A 17 23.68 9.25 -1.90
C ILE A 17 24.24 9.02 -3.29
N CYS A 18 24.17 10.04 -4.15
CA CYS A 18 24.80 9.99 -5.46
C CYS A 18 26.34 10.04 -5.33
N PRO A 19 27.10 9.04 -5.82
CA PRO A 19 28.56 9.02 -5.72
C PRO A 19 29.25 10.12 -6.55
N LYS A 20 28.54 10.72 -7.52
CA LYS A 20 29.09 11.75 -8.41
C LYS A 20 28.95 13.18 -7.86
N CYS A 21 27.82 13.51 -7.23
CA CYS A 21 27.54 14.89 -6.76
C CYS A 21 27.17 15.01 -5.29
N GLY A 22 27.08 13.91 -4.54
CA GLY A 22 26.91 13.92 -3.08
C GLY A 22 25.51 14.27 -2.56
N VAL A 23 24.54 14.55 -3.43
CA VAL A 23 23.15 14.82 -3.01
C VAL A 23 22.46 13.53 -2.56
N ARG A 24 21.64 13.62 -1.50
CA ARG A 24 20.81 12.50 -1.04
C ARG A 24 19.67 12.26 -2.02
N GLN A 25 19.46 11.01 -2.40
CA GLN A 25 18.29 10.59 -3.18
C GLN A 25 17.28 9.94 -2.24
N LYS A 26 15.99 10.18 -2.48
CA LYS A 26 14.93 9.42 -1.81
C LYS A 26 14.99 7.98 -2.36
N PRO A 27 15.10 6.95 -1.49
CA PRO A 27 15.15 5.56 -1.94
C PRO A 27 13.89 5.24 -2.74
N ASN A 28 14.06 4.52 -3.84
CA ASN A 28 12.95 4.06 -4.65
C ASN A 28 12.38 2.78 -4.01
N GLU A 29 11.44 2.95 -3.06
CA GLU A 29 10.70 1.82 -2.50
C GLU A 29 9.70 1.28 -3.54
N GLN A 30 10.16 0.36 -4.38
CA GLN A 30 9.27 -0.42 -5.23
C GLN A 30 8.58 -1.48 -4.37
N LYS A 31 7.25 -1.48 -4.35
CA LYS A 31 6.39 -2.49 -3.73
C LYS A 31 5.78 -3.36 -4.82
N SER A 32 5.53 -4.63 -4.55
CA SER A 32 4.88 -5.49 -5.55
C SER A 32 3.36 -5.42 -5.39
N PRO A 33 2.60 -4.89 -6.38
CA PRO A 33 1.15 -4.77 -6.27
C PRO A 33 0.43 -6.11 -6.11
N ASP A 34 0.95 -7.14 -6.78
CA ASP A 34 0.42 -8.50 -6.69
C ASP A 34 0.54 -9.07 -5.27
N ILE A 35 1.67 -8.80 -4.59
CA ILE A 35 1.87 -9.23 -3.20
C ILE A 35 0.91 -8.48 -2.28
N ALA A 36 0.71 -7.17 -2.49
CA ALA A 36 -0.24 -6.39 -1.72
C ALA A 36 -1.68 -6.91 -1.87
N ALA A 37 -2.07 -7.31 -3.08
CA ALA A 37 -3.39 -7.87 -3.37
C ALA A 37 -3.60 -9.25 -2.74
N ILE A 38 -2.64 -10.17 -2.90
CA ILE A 38 -2.68 -11.52 -2.29
C ILE A 38 -2.73 -11.40 -0.77
N LEU A 39 -1.99 -10.45 -0.20
CA LEU A 39 -1.94 -10.25 1.23
C LEU A 39 -3.27 -9.70 1.77
N SER A 40 -3.92 -8.77 1.05
CA SER A 40 -5.30 -8.35 1.36
C SER A 40 -6.35 -9.43 1.15
N PHE A 41 -6.12 -10.35 0.21
CA PHE A 41 -6.99 -11.51 -0.02
C PHE A 41 -6.91 -12.48 1.17
N LEU A 42 -5.71 -12.78 1.66
CA LEU A 42 -5.52 -13.67 2.81
C LEU A 42 -6.16 -13.12 4.08
N TRP A 43 -6.04 -11.81 4.33
CA TRP A 43 -6.69 -11.16 5.46
C TRP A 43 -6.86 -9.65 5.22
N VAL A 44 -8.08 -9.16 5.51
CA VAL A 44 -8.42 -7.74 5.37
C VAL A 44 -7.50 -6.87 6.22
N GLY A 45 -6.86 -5.89 5.58
CA GLY A 45 -5.96 -4.93 6.23
C GLY A 45 -4.47 -5.29 6.15
N LEU A 46 -4.09 -6.53 5.81
CA LEU A 46 -2.67 -6.87 5.69
C LEU A 46 -2.01 -6.22 4.46
N GLY A 47 -2.68 -6.14 3.30
CA GLY A 47 -2.14 -5.44 2.14
C GLY A 47 -1.87 -3.95 2.40
N GLN A 48 -2.68 -3.32 3.26
CA GLN A 48 -2.46 -1.93 3.69
C GLN A 48 -1.24 -1.80 4.61
N ILE A 49 -1.04 -2.77 5.51
CA ILE A 49 0.16 -2.84 6.36
C ILE A 49 1.42 -3.02 5.50
N TYR A 50 1.37 -3.85 4.45
CA TYR A 50 2.48 -4.02 3.50
C TYR A 50 2.82 -2.73 2.75
N ASN A 51 1.80 -1.93 2.41
CA ASN A 51 1.97 -0.61 1.80
C ASN A 51 2.45 0.48 2.79
N GLY A 52 2.77 0.13 4.05
CA GLY A 52 3.21 1.07 5.07
C GLY A 52 2.07 1.89 5.71
N GLN A 53 0.81 1.50 5.49
CA GLN A 53 -0.38 2.19 6.00
C GLN A 53 -0.98 1.46 7.20
N LEU A 54 -0.26 1.49 8.33
CA LEU A 54 -0.70 0.82 9.57
C LEU A 54 -2.07 1.30 10.05
N GLY A 55 -2.34 2.61 9.99
CA GLY A 55 -3.61 3.18 10.43
C GLY A 55 -4.81 2.68 9.60
N LYS A 56 -4.68 2.67 8.27
CA LYS A 56 -5.72 2.17 7.37
C LYS A 56 -5.90 0.65 7.48
N GLY A 57 -4.81 -0.09 7.61
CA GLY A 57 -4.85 -1.54 7.83
C GLY A 57 -5.61 -1.92 9.10
N LEU A 58 -5.32 -1.25 10.22
CA LEU A 58 -6.03 -1.47 11.48
C LEU A 58 -7.51 -1.07 11.38
N LEU A 59 -7.82 0.05 10.73
CA LEU A 59 -9.20 0.48 10.50
C LEU A 59 -9.98 -0.58 9.71
N PHE A 60 -9.40 -1.14 8.66
CA PHE A 60 -10.04 -2.18 7.85
C PHE A 60 -10.29 -3.45 8.67
N MET A 61 -9.37 -3.84 9.56
CA MET A 61 -9.56 -4.97 10.47
C MET A 61 -10.73 -4.72 11.44
N VAL A 62 -10.79 -3.55 12.07
CA VAL A 62 -11.88 -3.19 13.00
C VAL A 62 -13.23 -3.15 12.29
N LEU A 63 -13.27 -2.56 11.09
CA LEU A 63 -14.49 -2.52 10.27
C LEU A 63 -14.93 -3.93 9.87
N GLN A 64 -14.00 -4.82 9.51
CA GLN A 64 -14.33 -6.21 9.15
C GLN A 64 -14.90 -6.98 10.34
N ILE A 65 -14.36 -6.78 11.55
CA ILE A 65 -14.89 -7.38 12.78
C ILE A 65 -16.31 -6.87 13.06
N ALA A 66 -16.54 -5.55 12.95
CA ALA A 66 -17.87 -4.97 13.11
C ALA A 66 -18.88 -5.50 12.07
N ASN A 67 -18.46 -5.66 10.81
CA ASN A 67 -19.29 -6.22 9.74
C ASN A 67 -19.61 -7.71 9.96
N CYS A 68 -18.72 -8.45 10.64
CA CYS A 68 -18.97 -9.84 11.04
C CYS A 68 -20.08 -9.94 12.09
N PHE A 69 -20.19 -9.00 13.03
CA PHE A 69 -21.32 -8.95 13.96
C PHE A 69 -22.65 -8.65 13.26
N LEU A 70 -22.63 -7.95 12.12
CA LEU A 70 -23.80 -7.69 11.27
C LEU A 70 -24.20 -8.88 10.38
N PHE A 71 -23.39 -9.94 10.33
CA PHE A 71 -23.67 -11.16 9.55
C PHE A 71 -24.95 -11.87 10.01
N ALA A 72 -25.35 -11.69 11.28
CA ALA A 72 -26.58 -12.23 11.84
C ALA A 72 -27.87 -11.70 11.17
N LEU A 73 -27.81 -10.58 10.44
CA LEU A 73 -28.97 -9.92 9.84
C LEU A 73 -29.16 -10.22 8.34
N VAL A 74 -28.45 -11.20 7.77
CA VAL A 74 -28.38 -11.50 6.31
C VAL A 74 -27.76 -10.37 5.46
N ILE A 75 -27.87 -9.10 5.89
CA ILE A 75 -27.22 -7.93 5.29
C ILE A 75 -25.70 -8.12 5.20
N GLY A 76 -25.08 -8.71 6.25
CA GLY A 76 -23.65 -9.00 6.27
C GLY A 76 -23.17 -9.96 5.16
N LEU A 77 -24.08 -10.77 4.57
CA LEU A 77 -23.74 -11.68 3.48
C LEU A 77 -23.29 -10.94 2.22
N ILE A 78 -23.79 -9.72 2.00
CA ILE A 78 -23.46 -8.89 0.82
C ILE A 78 -22.37 -7.88 1.17
N THR A 79 -22.43 -7.23 2.34
CA THR A 79 -21.45 -6.21 2.72
C THR A 79 -20.06 -6.76 2.99
N VAL A 80 -19.94 -7.97 3.54
CA VAL A 80 -18.62 -8.60 3.79
C VAL A 80 -17.83 -8.86 2.49
N PRO A 81 -18.35 -9.59 1.48
CA PRO A 81 -17.61 -9.80 0.25
C PRO A 81 -17.35 -8.49 -0.50
N ALA A 82 -18.30 -7.56 -0.54
CA ALA A 82 -18.10 -6.25 -1.17
C ALA A 82 -16.94 -5.47 -0.54
N PHE A 83 -16.89 -5.42 0.79
CA PHE A 83 -15.81 -4.74 1.52
C PHE A 83 -14.47 -5.46 1.36
N TRP A 84 -14.47 -6.79 1.30
CA TRP A 84 -13.26 -7.58 1.06
C TRP A 84 -12.66 -7.30 -0.33
N PHE A 85 -13.48 -7.31 -1.39
CA PHE A 85 -13.02 -6.95 -2.74
C PHE A 85 -12.51 -5.51 -2.82
N TYR A 86 -13.20 -4.57 -2.14
CA TYR A 86 -12.72 -3.19 -2.02
C TYR A 86 -11.33 -3.13 -1.37
N GLY A 87 -11.08 -3.91 -0.31
CA GLY A 87 -9.79 -3.93 0.36
C GLY A 87 -8.64 -4.50 -0.47
N ILE A 88 -8.93 -5.43 -1.37
CA ILE A 88 -7.96 -5.95 -2.36
C ILE A 88 -7.65 -4.87 -3.39
N TYR A 89 -8.68 -4.24 -3.96
CA TYR A 89 -8.52 -3.18 -4.95
C TYR A 89 -7.72 -1.98 -4.41
N ASP A 90 -8.03 -1.55 -3.19
CA ASP A 90 -7.32 -0.44 -2.55
C ASP A 90 -5.85 -0.79 -2.29
N ALA A 91 -5.54 -2.00 -1.83
CA ALA A 91 -4.15 -2.40 -1.59
C ALA A 91 -3.33 -2.50 -2.88
N TYR A 92 -3.94 -3.01 -3.97
CA TYR A 92 -3.31 -3.06 -5.29
C TYR A 92 -3.02 -1.65 -5.82
N THR A 93 -4.04 -0.79 -5.82
CA THR A 93 -3.94 0.59 -6.35
C THR A 93 -2.91 1.39 -5.57
N ILE A 94 -2.85 1.23 -4.25
CA ILE A 94 -1.88 1.94 -3.41
C ILE A 94 -0.46 1.45 -3.66
N ALA A 95 -0.24 0.16 -3.85
CA ALA A 95 1.09 -0.36 -4.19
C ALA A 95 1.57 0.18 -5.55
N GLU A 96 0.68 0.28 -6.54
CA GLU A 96 0.97 0.90 -7.83
C GLU A 96 1.31 2.40 -7.69
N LYS A 97 0.56 3.15 -6.87
CA LYS A 97 0.85 4.56 -6.58
C LYS A 97 2.22 4.75 -5.93
N ILE A 98 2.60 3.86 -5.01
CA ILE A 98 3.94 3.88 -4.40
C ILE A 98 5.02 3.67 -5.49
N ASN A 99 4.81 2.72 -6.39
CA ASN A 99 5.73 2.45 -7.50
C ASN A 99 5.85 3.62 -8.49
N ASN A 100 4.75 4.34 -8.72
CA ASN A 100 4.71 5.51 -9.59
C ASN A 100 5.28 6.77 -8.93
N GLY A 101 5.67 6.70 -7.65
CA GLY A 101 6.21 7.83 -6.89
C GLY A 101 5.16 8.88 -6.52
N GLU A 102 3.88 8.51 -6.55
CA GLU A 102 2.77 9.38 -6.14
C GLU A 102 2.78 9.60 -4.62
N GLU A 103 2.30 10.76 -4.18
CA GLU A 103 2.14 11.03 -2.75
C GLU A 103 0.97 10.23 -2.18
N VAL A 104 1.31 9.15 -1.49
CA VAL A 104 0.33 8.31 -0.82
C VAL A 104 0.06 8.87 0.57
N SER A 105 -1.09 9.54 0.73
CA SER A 105 -1.52 10.08 2.02
C SER A 105 -1.77 8.95 3.02
N ASN A 106 -0.95 8.96 4.07
CA ASN A 106 -1.05 8.11 5.25
C ASN A 106 -1.87 8.79 6.36
N LYS A 107 -2.65 9.82 6.04
CA LYS A 107 -3.55 10.46 7.00
C LYS A 107 -4.77 9.55 7.20
N LEU A 108 -5.00 9.20 8.46
CA LEU A 108 -6.27 8.67 8.93
C LEU A 108 -7.30 9.78 8.74
N LEU A 109 -8.11 9.68 7.67
CA LEU A 109 -9.02 10.70 7.08
C LEU A 109 -8.39 11.53 5.95
#